data_AF-A0A258YU59-F1
#
_entry.id   AF-A0A258YU59-F1
#
_cell.length_a   1.000
_cell.length_b   1.000
_cell.length_c   1.000
_cell.angle_alpha   90.00
_cell.angle_beta   90.00
_cell.angle_gamma   90.00
#
_symmetry.space_group_name_H-M   'P 1'
#
loop_
_entity.id
_entity.type
_entity.pdbx_description
1 polymer ?
#
loop_
_entity_poly.entity_id
_entity_poly.type
_entity_poly.pdbx_seq_one_letter_code
_entity_poly.pdbx_strand_id
1 'polypeptide(L)'
;DESLFCRFPARRAWLEDELNISFGQGECQAYDALVSKMDPQKVTLVFPTAHINSPASMFGHTFMRIDSSMDSKLMSYAINYAAQTDETNGITFAYKGLFGGYLGFYSMLPYYEKLKEYRDSESRDIWEYDLNLTHDEVMAMVRHIWELQHINSWYFFFDENCSYHMLWLAEIARPSVHLRDHFTYHVAPPETVRAFAEEGLVGTKHFRPSKRTKLLAYEKQLTNTSIQTAKALASGQPIEEDITDSSMQHRYTLEAAAELVEYDYIGGKLTKEVYVKRYHELLSARAILGQGEVLSIDEKSNPDTAHHAARISIAQGWYDYRSPLLIGIRPVFHDLSEDDTGHLSGAQIEF
;
A
#
# COMPACT_ATOMS: atom_id res chain seq x y z
N ASP A 1 11.51 32.10 3.03
CA ASP A 1 11.03 30.81 3.55
C ASP A 1 10.09 30.90 4.76
N GLU A 2 10.44 31.60 5.85
CA GLU A 2 9.58 31.65 7.07
C GLU A 2 8.40 32.63 7.02
N SER A 3 8.16 33.31 5.89
CA SER A 3 7.03 34.24 5.77
C SER A 3 5.71 33.47 5.75
N LEU A 4 4.62 34.09 6.22
CA LEU A 4 3.27 33.49 6.13
C LEU A 4 2.91 33.12 4.68
N PHE A 5 3.44 33.89 3.73
CA PHE A 5 3.28 33.66 2.30
C PHE A 5 3.85 32.30 1.85
N CYS A 6 5.03 31.92 2.36
CA CYS A 6 5.69 30.66 2.01
C CYS A 6 5.29 29.51 2.91
N ARG A 7 4.86 29.78 4.15
CA ARG A 7 4.40 28.75 5.08
C ARG A 7 3.01 28.23 4.75
N PHE A 8 2.14 29.08 4.17
CA PHE A 8 0.74 28.76 3.94
C PHE A 8 0.27 28.94 2.48
N PRO A 9 0.92 28.27 1.51
CA PRO A 9 0.59 28.42 0.09
C PRO A 9 -0.82 27.89 -0.27
N ALA A 10 -1.36 26.90 0.43
CA ALA A 10 -2.70 26.38 0.15
C ALA A 10 -3.78 27.34 0.63
N ARG A 11 -3.67 27.82 1.88
CA ARG A 11 -4.58 28.83 2.43
C ARG A 11 -4.53 30.12 1.63
N ARG A 12 -3.34 30.53 1.19
CA ARG A 12 -3.18 31.69 0.31
C ARG A 12 -3.92 31.49 -1.01
N ALA A 13 -3.68 30.38 -1.71
CA ALA A 13 -4.34 30.10 -2.98
C ALA A 13 -5.87 30.07 -2.84
N TRP A 14 -6.38 29.45 -1.78
CA TRP A 14 -7.82 29.43 -1.49
C TRP A 14 -8.39 30.83 -1.22
N LEU A 15 -7.70 31.64 -0.41
CA LEU A 15 -8.14 33.02 -0.13
C LEU A 15 -8.12 33.92 -1.37
N GLU A 16 -7.12 33.77 -2.24
CA GLU A 16 -7.02 34.52 -3.50
C GLU A 16 -8.20 34.19 -4.44
N ASP A 17 -8.58 32.91 -4.52
CA ASP A 17 -9.71 32.43 -5.32
C ASP A 17 -11.06 32.93 -4.76
N GLU A 18 -11.33 32.69 -3.47
CA GLU A 18 -12.60 33.07 -2.82
C GLU A 18 -12.84 34.58 -2.80
N LEU A 19 -11.79 35.37 -2.58
CA LEU A 19 -11.89 36.83 -2.50
C LEU A 19 -11.69 37.51 -3.87
N ASN A 20 -11.29 36.75 -4.89
CA ASN A 20 -10.91 37.26 -6.21
C ASN A 20 -9.88 38.40 -6.11
N ILE A 21 -8.83 38.19 -5.32
CA ILE A 21 -7.70 39.12 -5.12
C ILE A 21 -6.38 38.40 -5.36
N SER A 22 -5.31 39.17 -5.57
CA SER A 22 -3.95 38.64 -5.55
C SER A 22 -3.16 39.27 -4.41
N PHE A 23 -2.52 38.45 -3.58
CA PHE A 23 -1.57 38.92 -2.57
C PHE A 23 -0.15 39.12 -3.16
N GLY A 24 0.01 38.96 -4.48
CA GLY A 24 1.28 39.06 -5.20
C GLY A 24 2.08 37.75 -5.22
N GLN A 25 3.33 37.83 -5.69
CA GLN A 25 4.28 36.73 -5.67
C GLN A 25 5.33 36.98 -4.59
N GLY A 26 5.63 35.95 -3.81
CA GLY A 26 6.73 35.93 -2.85
C GLY A 26 7.76 34.88 -3.27
N GLU A 27 9.03 35.14 -3.01
CA GLU A 27 10.10 34.19 -3.29
C GLU A 27 10.15 33.12 -2.19
N CYS A 28 9.68 31.91 -2.52
CA CYS A 28 9.60 30.78 -1.59
C CYS A 28 10.57 29.68 -2.01
N GLN A 29 11.87 29.98 -1.95
CA GLN A 29 12.94 29.15 -2.48
C GLN A 29 12.83 27.68 -2.06
N ALA A 30 12.55 27.41 -0.78
CA ALA A 30 12.42 26.04 -0.28
C ALA A 30 11.20 25.29 -0.86
N TYR A 31 10.04 25.96 -0.95
CA TYR A 31 8.83 25.39 -1.54
C TYR A 31 8.99 25.17 -3.03
N ASP A 32 9.52 26.17 -3.75
CA ASP A 32 9.73 26.11 -5.20
C ASP A 32 10.73 25.01 -5.56
N ALA A 33 11.81 24.84 -4.77
CA ALA A 33 12.76 23.76 -4.94
C ALA A 33 12.12 22.37 -4.72
N LEU A 34 11.24 22.23 -3.72
CA LEU A 34 10.52 20.98 -3.47
C LEU A 34 9.58 20.65 -4.63
N VAL A 35 8.75 21.60 -5.05
CA VAL A 35 7.80 21.42 -6.16
C VAL A 35 8.55 21.11 -7.45
N SER A 36 9.63 21.83 -7.75
CA SER A 36 10.43 21.58 -8.95
C SER A 36 11.14 20.23 -8.93
N LYS A 37 11.53 19.73 -7.75
CA LYS A 37 12.14 18.40 -7.60
C LYS A 37 11.12 17.28 -7.71
N MET A 38 9.93 17.48 -7.14
CA MET A 38 8.84 16.51 -7.17
C MET A 38 8.17 16.44 -8.54
N ASP A 39 8.08 17.58 -9.24
CA ASP A 39 7.39 17.74 -10.52
C ASP A 39 5.98 17.08 -10.50
N PRO A 40 5.09 17.48 -9.59
CA PRO A 40 3.85 16.75 -9.33
C PRO A 40 2.89 16.77 -10.53
N GLN A 41 2.59 15.59 -11.10
CA GLN A 41 1.70 15.46 -12.27
C GLN A 41 0.44 14.66 -11.97
N LYS A 42 0.57 13.56 -11.22
CA LYS A 42 -0.55 12.64 -10.93
C LYS A 42 -0.50 12.18 -9.49
N VAL A 43 -1.64 11.73 -8.99
CA VAL A 43 -1.75 11.10 -7.67
C VAL A 43 -2.30 9.69 -7.82
N THR A 44 -1.68 8.74 -7.14
CA THR A 44 -2.14 7.35 -7.04
C THR A 44 -2.41 7.05 -5.57
N LEU A 45 -3.61 6.58 -5.24
CA LEU A 45 -3.90 6.00 -3.94
C LEU A 45 -3.29 4.59 -3.90
N VAL A 46 -2.48 4.28 -2.89
CA VAL A 46 -1.81 3.00 -2.75
C VAL A 46 -2.33 2.27 -1.52
N PHE A 47 -2.75 1.03 -1.71
CA PHE A 47 -3.28 0.16 -0.66
C PHE A 47 -2.49 -1.16 -0.60
N PRO A 48 -1.51 -1.28 0.31
CA PRO A 48 -0.98 -2.56 0.73
C PRO A 48 -2.03 -3.36 1.52
N THR A 49 -2.31 -4.59 1.08
CA THR A 49 -3.39 -5.43 1.66
C THR A 49 -3.10 -5.82 3.11
N ALA A 50 -4.04 -6.45 3.82
CA ALA A 50 -3.85 -6.90 5.21
C ALA A 50 -2.57 -7.74 5.44
N HIS A 51 -1.87 -7.49 6.57
CA HIS A 51 -0.79 -8.35 7.09
C HIS A 51 -1.14 -8.84 8.50
N ILE A 52 -1.79 -10.01 8.58
CA ILE A 52 -2.39 -10.54 9.81
C ILE A 52 -1.36 -10.77 10.93
N ASN A 53 -0.10 -11.04 10.57
CA ASN A 53 0.96 -11.30 11.53
C ASN A 53 1.50 -10.03 12.23
N SER A 54 0.99 -8.84 11.90
CA SER A 54 1.36 -7.58 12.55
C SER A 54 0.12 -6.79 12.95
N PRO A 55 -0.16 -6.59 14.25
CA PRO A 55 -1.32 -5.81 14.71
C PRO A 55 -1.41 -4.40 14.11
N ALA A 56 -0.26 -3.74 13.90
CA ALA A 56 -0.20 -2.40 13.33
C ALA A 56 -0.57 -2.33 11.83
N SER A 57 -0.52 -3.45 11.13
CA SER A 57 -0.73 -3.56 9.67
C SER A 57 -1.86 -4.55 9.31
N MET A 58 -2.58 -5.03 10.34
CA MET A 58 -3.51 -6.15 10.25
C MET A 58 -4.69 -5.87 9.30
N PHE A 59 -5.14 -4.61 9.20
CA PHE A 59 -6.23 -4.19 8.32
C PHE A 59 -5.76 -3.62 6.97
N GLY A 60 -4.45 -3.64 6.70
CA GLY A 60 -3.87 -2.83 5.63
C GLY A 60 -3.76 -1.36 6.04
N HIS A 61 -3.36 -0.52 5.09
CA HIS A 61 -3.32 0.94 5.26
C HIS A 61 -3.33 1.58 3.88
N THR A 62 -3.71 2.85 3.79
CA THR A 62 -3.59 3.61 2.54
C THR A 62 -2.61 4.76 2.69
N PHE A 63 -1.97 5.10 1.58
CA PHE A 63 -1.14 6.29 1.44
C PHE A 63 -1.20 6.79 -0.01
N MET A 64 -0.78 8.02 -0.28
CA MET A 64 -0.77 8.57 -1.63
C MET A 64 0.63 8.58 -2.22
N ARG A 65 0.73 8.34 -3.53
CA ARG A 65 1.95 8.52 -4.31
C ARG A 65 1.73 9.68 -5.28
N ILE A 66 2.65 10.64 -5.28
CA ILE A 66 2.70 11.74 -6.24
C ILE A 66 3.72 11.38 -7.31
N ASP A 67 3.24 11.24 -8.54
CA ASP A 67 4.03 10.85 -9.70
C ASP A 67 4.47 12.06 -10.51
N SER A 68 5.72 12.00 -10.99
CA SER A 68 6.33 13.05 -11.80
C SER A 68 6.01 12.91 -13.29
N SER A 69 6.44 13.86 -14.13
CA SER A 69 6.37 13.71 -15.59
C SER A 69 7.29 12.59 -16.12
N MET A 70 8.30 12.20 -15.34
CA MET A 70 9.14 11.05 -15.65
C MET A 70 8.41 9.75 -15.35
N ASP A 71 8.49 8.78 -16.27
CA ASP A 71 7.86 7.46 -16.18
C ASP A 71 8.47 6.53 -15.10
N SER A 72 9.45 7.02 -14.33
CA SER A 72 10.11 6.23 -13.29
C SER A 72 9.46 6.44 -11.92
N LYS A 73 8.75 5.42 -11.43
CA LYS A 73 8.19 5.37 -10.07
C LYS A 73 9.24 5.60 -8.96
N LEU A 74 10.54 5.43 -9.25
CA LEU A 74 11.61 5.67 -8.27
C LEU A 74 11.77 7.16 -7.93
N MET A 75 11.33 8.06 -8.81
CA MET A 75 11.38 9.50 -8.61
C MET A 75 10.09 10.07 -7.97
N SER A 76 9.07 9.23 -7.82
CA SER A 76 7.81 9.60 -7.16
C SER A 76 7.99 9.82 -5.66
N TYR A 77 7.04 10.53 -5.06
CA TYR A 77 7.01 10.80 -3.62
C TYR A 77 5.82 10.11 -2.96
N ALA A 78 6.03 9.52 -1.80
CA ALA A 78 4.99 8.94 -0.96
C ALA A 78 4.56 9.94 0.11
N ILE A 79 3.25 10.15 0.22
CA ILE A 79 2.60 10.92 1.28
C ILE A 79 1.93 9.94 2.22
N ASN A 80 2.46 9.84 3.43
CA ASN A 80 2.00 8.89 4.43
C ASN A 80 1.68 9.61 5.74
N TYR A 81 0.66 9.13 6.46
CA TYR A 81 0.36 9.58 7.81
C TYR A 81 0.55 8.42 8.78
N ALA A 82 1.38 8.61 9.79
CA ALA A 82 1.71 7.56 10.75
C ALA A 82 1.90 8.09 12.16
N ALA A 83 1.58 7.25 13.15
CA ALA A 83 1.91 7.49 14.55
C ALA A 83 3.42 7.41 14.78
N GLN A 84 3.98 8.37 15.52
CA GLN A 84 5.35 8.30 16.00
C GLN A 84 5.39 7.60 17.36
N THR A 85 6.13 6.50 17.46
CA THR A 85 6.27 5.74 18.71
C THR A 85 7.55 4.92 18.75
N ASP A 86 8.20 4.91 19.92
CA ASP A 86 9.32 4.01 20.24
C ASP A 86 8.84 2.76 21.02
N GLU A 87 7.51 2.60 21.16
CA GLU A 87 6.89 1.52 21.93
C GLU A 87 7.09 0.16 21.24
N THR A 88 7.74 -0.76 21.95
CA THR A 88 8.02 -2.12 21.46
C THR A 88 7.03 -3.15 22.02
N ASN A 89 6.27 -2.79 23.06
CA ASN A 89 5.26 -3.67 23.65
C ASN A 89 3.94 -3.62 22.85
N GLY A 90 3.59 -4.71 22.17
CA GLY A 90 2.40 -4.78 21.30
C GLY A 90 1.06 -4.51 22.01
N ILE A 91 0.90 -4.87 23.29
CA ILE A 91 -0.33 -4.61 24.05
C ILE A 91 -0.44 -3.12 24.39
N THR A 92 0.68 -2.51 24.81
CA THR A 92 0.73 -1.07 25.11
C THR A 92 0.55 -0.25 23.84
N PHE A 93 1.12 -0.71 22.72
CA PHE A 93 0.92 -0.15 21.40
C PHE A 93 -0.55 -0.19 20.98
N ALA A 94 -1.20 -1.35 21.10
CA ALA A 94 -2.62 -1.49 20.78
C ALA A 94 -3.47 -0.58 21.67
N TYR A 95 -3.29 -0.61 22.99
CA TYR A 95 -4.05 0.23 23.92
C TYR A 95 -3.90 1.73 23.63
N LYS A 96 -2.66 2.23 23.51
CA LYS A 96 -2.42 3.64 23.20
C LYS A 96 -2.95 4.01 21.81
N GLY A 97 -2.80 3.15 20.81
CA GLY A 97 -3.34 3.39 19.47
C GLY A 97 -4.87 3.46 19.46
N LEU A 98 -5.55 2.60 20.22
CA LEU A 98 -7.01 2.58 20.33
C LEU A 98 -7.58 3.84 21.00
N PHE A 99 -6.86 4.43 21.95
CA PHE A 99 -7.35 5.54 22.79
C PHE A 99 -6.65 6.89 22.54
N GLY A 100 -5.99 7.08 21.39
CA GLY A 100 -5.43 8.39 21.04
C GLY A 100 -4.13 8.76 21.77
N GLY A 101 -3.36 7.77 22.21
CA GLY A 101 -2.12 7.95 22.98
C GLY A 101 -0.87 8.28 22.17
N TYR A 102 -1.02 8.49 20.85
CA TYR A 102 0.08 8.80 19.94
C TYR A 102 -0.15 10.08 19.16
N LEU A 103 0.94 10.76 18.80
CA LEU A 103 0.92 11.85 17.84
C LEU A 103 1.19 11.28 16.45
N GLY A 104 0.33 11.61 15.50
CA GLY A 104 0.47 11.30 14.09
C GLY A 104 1.02 12.49 13.32
N PHE A 105 1.76 12.20 12.25
CA PHE A 105 2.38 13.20 11.39
C PHE A 105 2.28 12.78 9.93
N TYR A 106 2.14 13.78 9.06
CA TYR A 106 2.37 13.59 7.63
C TYR A 106 3.87 13.51 7.35
N SER A 107 4.23 12.60 6.45
CA SER A 107 5.58 12.41 5.95
C SER A 107 5.55 12.39 4.44
N MET A 108 6.53 13.05 3.83
CA MET A 108 6.74 13.12 2.40
C MET A 108 8.13 12.58 2.11
N LEU A 109 8.21 11.36 1.60
CA LEU A 109 9.46 10.62 1.40
C LEU A 109 9.56 10.10 -0.03
N PRO A 110 10.77 9.89 -0.58
CA PRO A 110 10.91 9.22 -1.86
C PRO A 110 10.22 7.85 -1.86
N TYR A 111 9.43 7.56 -2.91
CA TYR A 111 8.61 6.35 -2.96
C TYR A 111 9.43 5.05 -2.94
N TYR A 112 10.66 5.08 -3.46
CA TYR A 112 11.56 3.91 -3.41
C TYR A 112 11.88 3.48 -1.96
N GLU A 113 11.85 4.40 -0.98
CA GLU A 113 12.08 4.07 0.43
C GLU A 113 10.89 3.31 1.00
N LYS A 114 9.66 3.70 0.63
CA LYS A 114 8.44 2.96 0.97
C LYS A 114 8.35 1.61 0.29
N LEU A 115 8.73 1.54 -0.99
CA LEU A 115 8.85 0.25 -1.67
C LEU A 115 9.87 -0.66 -0.99
N LYS A 116 10.99 -0.11 -0.52
CA LYS A 116 11.98 -0.86 0.24
C LYS A 116 11.39 -1.38 1.56
N GLU A 117 10.65 -0.58 2.31
CA GLU A 117 9.93 -1.01 3.51
C GLU A 117 9.00 -2.20 3.20
N TYR A 118 8.08 -2.06 2.23
CA TYR A 118 7.14 -3.13 1.90
C TYR A 118 7.79 -4.38 1.30
N ARG A 119 8.85 -4.18 0.51
CA ARG A 119 9.67 -5.27 -0.01
C ARG A 119 10.38 -5.99 1.13
N ASP A 120 11.02 -5.26 2.05
CA ASP A 120 11.95 -5.82 3.04
C ASP A 120 11.26 -6.35 4.31
N SER A 121 10.03 -5.92 4.63
CA SER A 121 9.38 -6.32 5.91
C SER A 121 7.98 -6.92 5.81
N GLU A 122 7.25 -6.73 4.72
CA GLU A 122 5.80 -7.05 4.74
C GLU A 122 5.34 -8.07 3.69
N SER A 123 6.07 -8.29 2.59
CA SER A 123 5.74 -9.31 1.57
C SER A 123 4.27 -9.32 1.13
N ARG A 124 3.64 -8.14 1.03
CA ARG A 124 2.21 -7.99 0.71
C ARG A 124 1.95 -7.67 -0.75
N ASP A 125 0.77 -8.07 -1.23
CA ASP A 125 0.26 -7.57 -2.49
C ASP A 125 -0.19 -6.13 -2.30
N ILE A 126 -0.09 -5.34 -3.37
CA ILE A 126 -0.42 -3.92 -3.34
C ILE A 126 -1.39 -3.62 -4.49
N TRP A 127 -2.43 -2.86 -4.19
CA TRP A 127 -3.27 -2.23 -5.18
C TRP A 127 -2.92 -0.75 -5.31
N GLU A 128 -2.82 -0.27 -6.53
CA GLU A 128 -2.55 1.13 -6.87
C GLU A 128 -3.73 1.67 -7.70
N TYR A 129 -4.31 2.79 -7.29
CA TYR A 129 -5.47 3.41 -7.92
C TYR A 129 -5.08 4.80 -8.40
N ASP A 130 -4.87 4.95 -9.71
CA ASP A 130 -4.57 6.23 -10.31
C ASP A 130 -5.81 7.12 -10.20
N LEU A 131 -5.67 8.25 -9.52
CA LEU A 131 -6.77 9.18 -9.31
C LEU A 131 -6.91 10.07 -10.54
N ASN A 132 -8.14 10.32 -10.97
CA ASN A 132 -8.45 11.18 -12.13
C ASN A 132 -8.42 12.68 -11.78
N LEU A 133 -7.44 13.09 -10.97
CA LEU A 133 -7.22 14.48 -10.59
C LEU A 133 -6.62 15.29 -11.74
N THR A 134 -7.06 16.53 -11.88
CA THR A 134 -6.41 17.52 -12.75
C THR A 134 -5.11 18.01 -12.11
N HIS A 135 -4.24 18.61 -12.92
CA HIS A 135 -2.98 19.16 -12.43
C HIS A 135 -3.21 20.20 -11.31
N ASP A 136 -4.23 21.05 -11.42
CA ASP A 136 -4.54 22.06 -10.40
C ASP A 136 -4.97 21.44 -9.07
N GLU A 137 -5.75 20.35 -9.13
CA GLU A 137 -6.16 19.57 -7.96
C GLU A 137 -4.96 18.87 -7.30
N VAL A 138 -4.06 18.28 -8.09
CA VAL A 138 -2.78 17.73 -7.60
C VAL A 138 -1.96 18.82 -6.90
N MET A 139 -1.85 19.99 -7.52
CA MET A 139 -1.13 21.12 -6.95
C MET A 139 -1.78 21.67 -5.67
N ALA A 140 -3.11 21.64 -5.57
CA ALA A 140 -3.83 22.01 -4.34
C ALA A 140 -3.45 21.08 -3.18
N MET A 141 -3.40 19.77 -3.44
CA MET A 141 -2.93 18.79 -2.47
C MET A 141 -1.48 19.03 -2.06
N VAL A 142 -0.56 19.22 -3.02
CA VAL A 142 0.87 19.47 -2.75
C VAL A 142 1.08 20.72 -1.90
N ARG A 143 0.38 21.82 -2.24
CA ARG A 143 0.37 23.04 -1.44
C ARG A 143 -0.05 22.75 0.00
N HIS A 144 -1.09 21.95 0.21
CA HIS A 144 -1.58 21.68 1.55
C HIS A 144 -0.67 20.76 2.35
N ILE A 145 -0.09 19.73 1.72
CA ILE A 145 0.87 18.85 2.39
C ILE A 145 2.09 19.64 2.87
N TRP A 146 2.55 20.63 2.10
CA TRP A 146 3.63 21.53 2.54
C TRP A 146 3.30 22.24 3.86
N GLU A 147 2.06 22.72 4.02
CA GLU A 147 1.61 23.37 5.26
C GLU A 147 1.59 22.42 6.47
N LEU A 148 1.49 21.11 6.22
CA LEU A 148 1.33 20.07 7.23
C LEU A 148 2.67 19.48 7.70
N GLN A 149 3.80 19.79 7.07
CA GLN A 149 5.11 19.15 7.33
C GLN A 149 5.62 19.25 8.79
N HIS A 150 5.06 20.15 9.60
CA HIS A 150 5.45 20.37 11.00
C HIS A 150 4.25 20.41 11.96
N ILE A 151 3.12 19.84 11.57
CA ILE A 151 1.91 19.78 12.39
C ILE A 151 1.69 18.32 12.81
N ASN A 152 1.42 18.12 14.09
CA ASN A 152 0.88 16.86 14.60
C ASN A 152 -0.62 16.97 14.86
N SER A 153 -1.25 15.81 14.79
CA SER A 153 -2.59 15.57 15.31
C SER A 153 -2.55 14.33 16.21
N TRP A 154 -3.55 14.18 17.06
CA TRP A 154 -3.74 12.93 17.78
C TRP A 154 -4.02 11.81 16.78
N TYR A 155 -3.44 10.64 17.01
CA TYR A 155 -3.63 9.47 16.17
C TYR A 155 -4.59 8.51 16.85
N PHE A 156 -5.75 8.29 16.24
CA PHE A 156 -6.72 7.31 16.68
C PHE A 156 -6.82 6.17 15.68
N PHE A 157 -6.64 4.94 16.14
CA PHE A 157 -6.55 3.79 15.25
C PHE A 157 -7.84 3.52 14.48
N PHE A 158 -9.01 3.79 15.06
CA PHE A 158 -10.29 3.47 14.45
C PHE A 158 -10.80 4.51 13.46
N ASP A 159 -10.62 5.80 13.71
CA ASP A 159 -11.29 6.88 12.95
C ASP A 159 -10.32 7.94 12.41
N GLU A 160 -9.25 8.30 13.14
CA GLU A 160 -8.24 9.28 12.70
C GLU A 160 -6.89 8.61 12.35
N ASN A 161 -6.97 7.57 11.51
CA ASN A 161 -5.81 6.78 11.09
C ASN A 161 -5.25 7.22 9.73
N CYS A 162 -4.20 6.53 9.27
CA CYS A 162 -3.57 6.76 7.96
C CYS A 162 -4.57 6.97 6.80
N SER A 163 -5.65 6.19 6.76
CA SER A 163 -6.60 6.22 5.65
C SER A 163 -7.55 7.41 5.73
N TYR A 164 -7.96 7.81 6.93
CA TYR A 164 -8.77 9.02 7.13
C TYR A 164 -8.06 10.27 6.62
N HIS A 165 -6.76 10.37 6.89
CA HIS A 165 -5.94 11.48 6.43
C HIS A 165 -5.78 11.50 4.90
N MET A 166 -5.85 10.35 4.23
CA MET A 166 -5.90 10.30 2.76
C MET A 166 -7.24 10.82 2.21
N LEU A 167 -8.37 10.56 2.88
CA LEU A 167 -9.67 11.13 2.49
C LEU A 167 -9.61 12.66 2.53
N TRP A 168 -9.08 13.23 3.62
CA TRP A 168 -8.90 14.67 3.77
C TRP A 168 -8.06 15.28 2.65
N LEU A 169 -6.92 14.68 2.32
CA LEU A 169 -6.06 15.20 1.25
C LEU A 169 -6.77 15.20 -0.11
N ALA A 170 -7.58 14.18 -0.39
CA ALA A 170 -8.34 14.10 -1.63
C ALA A 170 -9.46 15.14 -1.71
N GLU A 171 -10.18 15.42 -0.61
CA GLU A 171 -11.18 16.49 -0.57
C GLU A 171 -10.55 17.88 -0.69
N ILE A 172 -9.33 18.09 -0.17
CA ILE A 172 -8.59 19.33 -0.40
C ILE A 172 -8.18 19.47 -1.88
N ALA A 173 -7.82 18.36 -2.53
CA ALA A 173 -7.55 18.36 -3.97
C ALA A 173 -8.81 18.67 -4.78
N ARG A 174 -9.93 18.00 -4.49
CA ARG A 174 -11.21 18.13 -5.18
C ARG A 174 -12.33 18.41 -4.15
N PRO A 175 -12.65 19.67 -3.85
CA PRO A 175 -13.65 20.02 -2.85
C PRO A 175 -15.08 19.56 -3.15
N SER A 176 -15.36 19.09 -4.37
CA SER A 176 -16.68 18.57 -4.77
C SER A 176 -16.95 17.13 -4.36
N VAL A 177 -15.96 16.40 -3.86
CA VAL A 177 -16.15 15.03 -3.35
C VAL A 177 -16.35 15.03 -1.85
N HIS A 178 -17.07 14.02 -1.34
CA HIS A 178 -17.45 13.93 0.06
C HIS A 178 -17.01 12.60 0.69
N LEU A 179 -15.74 12.24 0.50
CA LEU A 179 -15.17 10.95 0.91
C LEU A 179 -15.34 10.64 2.40
N ARG A 180 -15.20 11.65 3.27
CA ARG A 180 -15.32 11.48 4.73
C ARG A 180 -16.74 11.20 5.17
N ASP A 181 -17.74 11.67 4.41
CA ASP A 181 -19.15 11.52 4.78
C ASP A 181 -19.63 10.05 4.69
N HIS A 182 -18.86 9.19 4.02
CA HIS A 182 -19.04 7.73 4.02
C HIS A 182 -18.73 7.07 5.37
N PHE A 183 -18.05 7.77 6.29
CA PHE A 183 -17.55 7.20 7.54
C PHE A 183 -18.10 7.96 8.75
N THR A 184 -18.75 7.25 9.67
CA THR A 184 -19.32 7.86 10.89
C THR A 184 -18.54 7.52 12.16
N TYR A 185 -18.20 6.25 12.35
CA TYR A 185 -17.64 5.76 13.62
C TYR A 185 -16.24 5.17 13.50
N HIS A 186 -15.85 4.73 12.31
CA HIS A 186 -14.55 4.14 12.05
C HIS A 186 -14.23 4.26 10.56
N VAL A 187 -12.94 4.22 10.23
CA VAL A 187 -12.38 4.34 8.89
C VAL A 187 -11.52 3.11 8.64
N ALA A 188 -12.10 2.11 8.00
CA ALA A 188 -11.38 0.90 7.61
C ALA A 188 -10.63 1.14 6.29
N PRO A 189 -9.32 0.83 6.19
CA PRO A 189 -8.54 1.07 4.97
C PRO A 189 -9.16 0.49 3.68
N PRO A 190 -9.67 -0.76 3.64
CA PRO A 190 -10.32 -1.29 2.43
C PRO A 190 -11.55 -0.47 2.02
N GLU A 191 -12.35 -0.01 2.97
CA GLU A 191 -13.56 0.78 2.71
C GLU A 191 -13.21 2.19 2.19
N THR A 192 -12.05 2.75 2.56
CA THR A 192 -11.61 4.02 1.96
C THR A 192 -11.37 3.88 0.46
N VAL A 193 -10.77 2.78 0.02
CA VAL A 193 -10.58 2.52 -1.43
C VAL A 193 -11.92 2.47 -2.16
N ARG A 194 -12.93 1.81 -1.58
CA ARG A 194 -14.30 1.81 -2.11
C ARG A 194 -14.87 3.23 -2.20
N ALA A 195 -14.74 4.05 -1.16
CA ALA A 195 -15.23 5.42 -1.18
C ALA A 195 -14.61 6.25 -2.31
N PHE A 196 -13.30 6.10 -2.57
CA PHE A 196 -12.65 6.73 -3.73
C PHE A 196 -13.24 6.27 -5.06
N ALA A 197 -13.57 4.98 -5.20
CA ALA A 197 -14.21 4.45 -6.40
C ALA A 197 -15.65 4.97 -6.57
N GLU A 198 -16.43 5.01 -5.49
CA GLU A 198 -17.84 5.47 -5.49
C GLU A 198 -17.98 6.97 -5.79
N GLU A 199 -17.06 7.80 -5.29
CA GLU A 199 -16.97 9.24 -5.62
C GLU A 199 -16.40 9.49 -7.04
N GLY A 200 -16.12 8.43 -7.80
CA GLY A 200 -15.65 8.54 -9.18
C GLY A 200 -14.24 9.13 -9.31
N LEU A 201 -13.40 9.04 -8.26
CA LEU A 201 -12.02 9.51 -8.29
C LEU A 201 -11.06 8.51 -8.94
N VAL A 202 -11.39 7.22 -8.94
CA VAL A 202 -10.51 6.17 -9.46
C VAL A 202 -10.60 6.11 -10.98
N GLY A 203 -9.45 6.29 -11.65
CA GLY A 203 -9.28 6.12 -13.09
C GLY A 203 -8.83 4.71 -13.47
N THR A 204 -7.55 4.41 -13.26
CA THR A 204 -6.96 3.10 -13.59
C THR A 204 -6.53 2.37 -12.31
N LYS A 205 -6.70 1.05 -12.30
CA LYS A 205 -6.35 0.17 -11.18
C LYS A 205 -5.17 -0.70 -11.60
N HIS A 206 -4.17 -0.83 -10.74
CA HIS A 206 -3.00 -1.69 -10.98
C HIS A 206 -2.78 -2.64 -9.81
N PHE A 207 -2.58 -3.91 -10.14
CA PHE A 207 -2.19 -4.92 -9.15
C PHE A 207 -0.68 -5.14 -9.18
N ARG A 208 -0.04 -5.03 -8.01
CA ARG A 208 1.37 -5.32 -7.82
C ARG A 208 1.50 -6.58 -6.94
N PRO A 209 1.88 -7.73 -7.52
CA PRO A 209 2.01 -8.96 -6.75
C PRO A 209 3.22 -8.91 -5.82
N SER A 210 3.03 -9.45 -4.62
CA SER A 210 4.07 -9.76 -3.66
C SER A 210 5.03 -10.83 -4.20
N LYS A 211 6.19 -10.94 -3.54
CA LYS A 211 7.13 -12.04 -3.77
C LYS A 211 6.48 -13.41 -3.57
N ARG A 212 5.64 -13.54 -2.54
CA ARG A 212 4.89 -14.77 -2.29
C ARG A 212 3.92 -15.08 -3.43
N THR A 213 3.14 -14.11 -3.90
CA THR A 213 2.20 -14.30 -5.02
C THR A 213 2.92 -14.70 -6.30
N LYS A 214 4.07 -14.08 -6.60
CA LYS A 214 4.94 -14.48 -7.72
C LYS A 214 5.42 -15.92 -7.59
N LEU A 215 5.95 -16.31 -6.42
CA LEU A 215 6.44 -17.67 -6.17
C LEU A 215 5.34 -18.73 -6.34
N LEU A 216 4.13 -18.45 -5.83
CA LEU A 216 2.98 -19.34 -6.01
C LEU A 216 2.53 -19.43 -7.48
N ALA A 217 2.66 -18.34 -8.25
CA ALA A 217 2.38 -18.36 -9.68
C ALA A 217 3.40 -19.23 -10.44
N TYR A 218 4.69 -19.14 -10.12
CA TYR A 218 5.70 -20.05 -10.66
C TYR A 218 5.43 -21.50 -10.26
N GLU A 219 5.09 -21.76 -8.99
CA GLU A 219 4.78 -23.11 -8.51
C GLU A 219 3.66 -23.78 -9.32
N LYS A 220 2.63 -23.03 -9.72
CA LYS A 220 1.55 -23.55 -10.57
C LYS A 220 2.00 -23.96 -11.98
N GLN A 221 3.04 -23.33 -12.51
CA GLN A 221 3.54 -23.58 -13.87
C GLN A 221 4.71 -24.58 -13.90
N LEU A 222 5.46 -24.70 -12.82
CA LEU A 222 6.63 -25.55 -12.74
C LEU A 222 6.27 -27.01 -12.45
N THR A 223 7.02 -27.93 -13.04
CA THR A 223 6.96 -29.35 -12.64
C THR A 223 7.53 -29.54 -11.23
N ASN A 224 7.16 -30.64 -10.55
CA ASN A 224 7.74 -30.98 -9.25
C ASN A 224 9.28 -31.04 -9.29
N THR A 225 9.86 -31.56 -10.37
CA THR A 225 11.32 -31.59 -10.56
C THR A 225 11.89 -30.17 -10.62
N SER A 226 11.30 -29.30 -11.46
CA SER A 226 11.70 -27.90 -11.58
C SER A 226 11.57 -27.11 -10.28
N ILE A 227 10.53 -27.39 -9.47
CA ILE A 227 10.38 -26.79 -8.13
C ILE A 227 11.54 -27.20 -7.22
N GLN A 228 11.93 -28.47 -7.21
CA GLN A 228 13.08 -28.92 -6.42
C GLN A 228 14.37 -28.30 -6.91
N THR A 229 14.56 -28.20 -8.23
CA THR A 229 15.71 -27.51 -8.83
C THR A 229 15.74 -26.04 -8.41
N ALA A 230 14.61 -25.31 -8.50
CA ALA A 230 14.55 -23.90 -8.09
C ALA A 230 14.95 -23.71 -6.61
N LYS A 231 14.47 -24.60 -5.71
CA LYS A 231 14.85 -24.59 -4.28
C LYS A 231 16.33 -24.89 -4.05
N ALA A 232 16.88 -25.87 -4.77
CA ALA A 232 18.29 -26.22 -4.74
C ALA A 232 19.17 -25.05 -5.18
N LEU A 233 18.85 -24.44 -6.32
CA LEU A 233 19.55 -23.27 -6.85
C LEU A 233 19.48 -22.08 -5.90
N ALA A 234 18.30 -21.78 -5.35
CA ALA A 234 18.14 -20.70 -4.36
C ALA A 234 18.94 -20.95 -3.08
N SER A 235 19.11 -22.21 -2.70
CA SER A 235 19.95 -22.64 -1.57
C SER A 235 21.45 -22.56 -1.86
N GLY A 236 21.84 -22.24 -3.09
CA GLY A 236 23.23 -22.06 -3.52
C GLY A 236 23.87 -23.28 -4.16
N GLN A 237 23.08 -24.28 -4.60
CA GLN A 237 23.62 -25.32 -5.47
C GLN A 237 24.05 -24.71 -6.81
N PRO A 238 25.16 -25.18 -7.41
CA PRO A 238 25.61 -24.68 -8.70
C PRO A 238 24.57 -24.96 -9.77
N ILE A 239 24.47 -24.06 -10.75
CA ILE A 239 23.66 -24.27 -11.94
C ILE A 239 24.38 -25.33 -12.79
N GLU A 240 23.86 -26.55 -12.81
CA GLU A 240 24.37 -27.61 -13.69
C GLU A 240 24.04 -27.24 -15.13
N GLU A 241 25.09 -27.09 -15.95
CA GLU A 241 25.02 -26.57 -17.31
C GLU A 241 24.25 -27.50 -18.26
N ASP A 242 23.01 -27.13 -18.58
CA ASP A 242 22.53 -27.26 -19.95
C ASP A 242 22.12 -25.88 -20.46
N ILE A 243 23.13 -25.07 -20.79
CA ILE A 243 23.01 -23.67 -21.24
C ILE A 243 22.15 -23.55 -22.52
N THR A 244 21.81 -24.68 -23.15
CA THR A 244 21.02 -24.73 -24.38
C THR A 244 19.53 -25.00 -24.17
N ASP A 245 19.11 -25.45 -22.97
CA ASP A 245 17.70 -25.65 -22.67
C ASP A 245 16.98 -24.31 -22.46
N SER A 246 16.50 -23.75 -23.55
CA SER A 246 15.64 -22.56 -23.54
C SER A 246 14.16 -22.90 -23.29
N SER A 247 13.84 -24.08 -22.76
CA SER A 247 12.45 -24.41 -22.42
C SER A 247 11.86 -23.38 -21.45
N MET A 248 10.53 -23.23 -21.52
CA MET A 248 9.80 -22.39 -20.55
C MET A 248 10.04 -22.88 -19.11
N GLN A 249 10.13 -24.20 -18.90
CA GLN A 249 10.42 -24.77 -17.58
C GLN A 249 11.79 -24.34 -17.05
N HIS A 250 12.85 -24.40 -17.86
CA HIS A 250 14.18 -23.99 -17.42
C HIS A 250 14.22 -22.48 -17.10
N ARG A 251 13.62 -21.65 -17.97
CA ARG A 251 13.51 -20.20 -17.73
C ARG A 251 12.77 -19.87 -16.43
N TYR A 252 11.58 -20.43 -16.23
CA TYR A 252 10.79 -20.22 -15.02
C TYR A 252 11.46 -20.81 -13.77
N THR A 253 12.27 -21.86 -13.90
CA THR A 253 13.05 -22.41 -12.77
C THR A 253 14.08 -21.40 -12.26
N LEU A 254 14.83 -20.75 -13.16
CA LEU A 254 15.81 -19.72 -12.80
C LEU A 254 15.13 -18.47 -12.24
N GLU A 255 14.03 -18.04 -12.84
CA GLU A 255 13.26 -16.89 -12.37
C GLU A 255 12.64 -17.15 -10.98
N ALA A 256 12.05 -18.33 -10.76
CA ALA A 256 11.51 -18.74 -9.47
C ALA A 256 12.60 -18.84 -8.40
N ALA A 257 13.78 -19.37 -8.75
CA ALA A 257 14.92 -19.42 -7.85
C ALA A 257 15.39 -18.00 -7.46
N ALA A 258 15.44 -17.07 -8.42
CA ALA A 258 15.84 -15.68 -8.15
C ALA A 258 14.82 -14.97 -7.24
N GLU A 259 13.52 -15.14 -7.50
CA GLU A 259 12.45 -14.62 -6.64
C GLU A 259 12.51 -15.24 -5.22
N LEU A 260 12.87 -16.52 -5.09
CA LEU A 260 13.01 -17.20 -3.81
C LEU A 260 14.24 -16.71 -3.02
N VAL A 261 15.37 -16.47 -3.69
CA VAL A 261 16.57 -15.87 -3.08
C VAL A 261 16.26 -14.48 -2.52
N GLU A 262 15.51 -13.66 -3.27
CA GLU A 262 15.10 -12.35 -2.77
C GLU A 262 14.10 -12.46 -1.62
N TYR A 263 13.13 -13.39 -1.70
CA TYR A 263 12.19 -13.66 -0.61
C TYR A 263 12.89 -14.09 0.68
N ASP A 264 13.89 -14.96 0.61
CA ASP A 264 14.66 -15.41 1.77
C ASP A 264 15.57 -14.30 2.34
N TYR A 265 16.08 -13.41 1.48
CA TYR A 265 16.81 -12.21 1.93
C TYR A 265 15.91 -11.25 2.71
N ILE A 266 14.73 -10.94 2.15
CA ILE A 266 13.69 -10.13 2.79
C ILE A 266 13.28 -10.75 4.14
N GLY A 267 13.08 -12.07 4.18
CA GLY A 267 12.75 -12.80 5.40
C GLY A 267 13.90 -12.92 6.41
N GLY A 268 15.04 -12.26 6.18
CA GLY A 268 16.19 -12.24 7.09
C GLY A 268 16.99 -13.55 7.15
N LYS A 269 16.75 -14.49 6.22
CA LYS A 269 17.44 -15.80 6.19
C LYS A 269 18.79 -15.76 5.49
N LEU A 270 19.05 -14.73 4.69
CA LEU A 270 20.30 -14.54 3.94
C LEU A 270 20.97 -13.22 4.33
N THR A 271 22.30 -13.20 4.36
CA THR A 271 23.03 -11.94 4.42
C THR A 271 22.99 -11.24 3.06
N LYS A 272 23.23 -9.92 3.04
CA LYS A 272 23.26 -9.14 1.80
C LYS A 272 24.28 -9.67 0.80
N GLU A 273 25.45 -10.10 1.27
CA GLU A 273 26.54 -10.61 0.45
C GLU A 273 26.13 -11.91 -0.26
N VAL A 274 25.49 -12.83 0.47
CA VAL A 274 24.99 -14.09 -0.09
C VAL A 274 23.86 -13.85 -1.08
N TYR A 275 22.92 -12.97 -0.73
CA TYR A 275 21.82 -12.56 -1.60
C TYR A 275 22.33 -12.01 -2.93
N VAL A 276 23.19 -10.99 -2.90
CA VAL A 276 23.69 -10.33 -4.10
C VAL A 276 24.41 -11.32 -5.01
N LYS A 277 25.25 -12.20 -4.45
CA LYS A 277 25.96 -13.22 -5.22
C LYS A 277 25.00 -14.18 -5.92
N ARG A 278 24.11 -14.83 -5.17
CA ARG A 278 23.17 -15.84 -5.72
C ARG A 278 22.20 -15.23 -6.72
N TYR A 279 21.66 -14.05 -6.39
CA TYR A 279 20.73 -13.34 -7.25
C TYR A 279 21.38 -12.96 -8.58
N HIS A 280 22.62 -12.45 -8.54
CA HIS A 280 23.38 -12.13 -9.75
C HIS A 280 23.69 -13.37 -10.60
N GLU A 281 24.12 -14.48 -10.00
CA GLU A 281 24.39 -15.75 -10.70
C GLU A 281 23.13 -16.26 -11.44
N LEU A 282 21.97 -16.25 -10.77
CA LEU A 282 20.69 -16.68 -11.35
C LEU A 282 20.22 -15.77 -12.48
N LEU A 283 20.28 -14.45 -12.28
CA LEU A 283 19.89 -13.50 -13.32
C LEU A 283 20.84 -13.54 -14.52
N SER A 284 22.14 -13.78 -14.29
CA SER A 284 23.12 -13.94 -15.36
C SER A 284 22.81 -15.17 -16.22
N ALA A 285 22.54 -16.32 -15.57
CA ALA A 285 22.13 -17.53 -16.28
C ALA A 285 20.81 -17.32 -17.04
N ARG A 286 19.84 -16.65 -16.41
CA ARG A 286 18.55 -16.35 -17.06
C ARG A 286 18.69 -15.43 -18.26
N ALA A 287 19.58 -14.44 -18.20
CA ALA A 287 19.80 -13.49 -19.29
C ALA A 287 20.35 -14.15 -20.56
N ILE A 288 21.17 -15.22 -20.42
CA ILE A 288 21.71 -15.98 -21.56
C ILE A 288 20.60 -16.61 -22.41
N LEU A 289 19.48 -16.99 -21.79
CA LEU A 289 18.34 -17.63 -22.47
C LEU A 289 17.49 -16.66 -23.32
N GLY A 290 17.85 -15.37 -23.35
CA GLY A 290 17.18 -14.36 -24.17
C GLY A 290 15.76 -14.02 -23.72
N GLN A 291 14.99 -13.40 -24.62
CA GLN A 291 13.60 -13.05 -24.37
C GLN A 291 12.73 -14.31 -24.28
N GLY A 292 11.81 -14.33 -23.32
CA GLY A 292 10.84 -15.41 -23.13
C GLY A 292 9.47 -14.87 -22.82
N GLU A 293 8.50 -15.77 -22.76
CA GLU A 293 7.17 -15.45 -22.27
C GLU A 293 7.27 -15.02 -20.81
N VAL A 294 6.67 -13.89 -20.48
CA VAL A 294 6.59 -13.39 -19.11
C VAL A 294 5.44 -14.15 -18.44
N LEU A 295 5.70 -14.69 -17.25
CA LEU A 295 4.66 -15.34 -16.47
C LEU A 295 3.49 -14.38 -16.22
N SER A 296 2.32 -14.73 -16.73
CA SER A 296 1.07 -14.03 -16.37
C SER A 296 0.71 -14.38 -14.94
N ILE A 297 0.52 -13.35 -14.11
CA ILE A 297 0.07 -13.48 -12.73
C ILE A 297 -1.34 -12.94 -12.68
N ASP A 298 -2.30 -13.81 -12.36
CA ASP A 298 -3.69 -13.40 -12.20
C ASP A 298 -3.80 -12.34 -11.10
N GLU A 299 -4.52 -11.27 -11.41
CA GLU A 299 -4.87 -10.27 -10.40
C GLU A 299 -5.77 -10.91 -9.35
N LYS A 300 -5.58 -10.53 -8.09
CA LYS A 300 -6.50 -10.93 -7.03
C LYS A 300 -7.83 -10.20 -7.16
N SER A 301 -8.82 -10.60 -6.37
CA SER A 301 -10.04 -9.81 -6.20
C SER A 301 -9.69 -8.43 -5.65
N ASN A 302 -10.36 -7.39 -6.16
CA ASN A 302 -10.05 -6.01 -5.79
C ASN A 302 -10.72 -5.65 -4.45
N PRO A 303 -9.98 -5.08 -3.48
CA PRO A 303 -10.53 -4.60 -2.21
C PRO A 303 -11.73 -3.67 -2.33
N ASP A 304 -11.82 -2.88 -3.40
CA ASP A 304 -12.95 -1.97 -3.60
C ASP A 304 -14.27 -2.68 -3.95
N THR A 305 -14.20 -3.96 -4.31
CA THR A 305 -15.35 -4.84 -4.56
C THR A 305 -15.66 -5.80 -3.42
N ALA A 306 -14.96 -5.66 -2.27
CA ALA A 306 -15.22 -6.51 -1.10
C ALA A 306 -16.67 -6.38 -0.60
N HIS A 307 -17.06 -7.17 0.39
CA HIS A 307 -18.24 -6.83 1.17
C HIS A 307 -17.91 -5.70 2.18
N HIS A 308 -18.94 -5.02 2.70
CA HIS A 308 -18.73 -4.04 3.76
C HIS A 308 -18.18 -4.70 5.03
N ALA A 309 -17.30 -3.99 5.72
CA ALA A 309 -16.60 -4.49 6.90
C ALA A 309 -17.49 -4.63 8.15
N ALA A 310 -18.46 -3.73 8.32
CA ALA A 310 -19.35 -3.75 9.48
C ALA A 310 -20.59 -4.62 9.22
N ARG A 311 -20.92 -5.50 10.18
CA ARG A 311 -22.06 -6.42 10.07
C ARG A 311 -22.83 -6.51 11.38
N ILE A 312 -24.16 -6.52 11.26
CA ILE A 312 -25.08 -6.92 12.33
C ILE A 312 -25.77 -8.19 11.88
N SER A 313 -25.78 -9.21 12.74
CA SER A 313 -26.41 -10.49 12.46
C SER A 313 -27.45 -10.83 13.52
N ILE A 314 -28.55 -11.44 13.08
CA ILE A 314 -29.56 -12.02 13.94
C ILE A 314 -29.76 -13.46 13.44
N ALA A 315 -29.57 -14.42 14.32
CA ALA A 315 -29.72 -15.83 14.00
C ALA A 315 -30.52 -16.54 15.10
N GLN A 316 -31.18 -17.63 14.75
CA GLN A 316 -31.85 -18.51 15.70
C GLN A 316 -31.17 -19.88 15.64
N GLY A 317 -30.59 -20.31 16.76
CA GLY A 317 -29.95 -21.61 16.89
C GLY A 317 -30.91 -22.68 17.41
N TRP A 318 -30.45 -23.93 17.35
CA TRP A 318 -31.06 -25.06 18.04
C TRP A 318 -29.96 -25.88 18.71
N TYR A 319 -30.07 -26.10 20.02
CA TYR A 319 -29.16 -26.92 20.81
C TYR A 319 -29.94 -27.68 21.87
N ASP A 320 -29.93 -29.02 21.79
CA ASP A 320 -30.86 -29.90 22.51
C ASP A 320 -32.32 -29.45 22.37
N TYR A 321 -32.99 -29.15 23.49
CA TYR A 321 -34.37 -28.69 23.58
C TYR A 321 -34.47 -27.15 23.68
N ARG A 322 -33.40 -26.42 23.34
CA ARG A 322 -33.34 -24.95 23.40
C ARG A 322 -33.23 -24.37 22.01
N SER A 323 -33.90 -23.25 21.79
CA SER A 323 -33.76 -22.42 20.59
C SER A 323 -33.29 -21.02 20.96
N PRO A 324 -31.96 -20.81 21.13
CA PRO A 324 -31.44 -19.48 21.46
C PRO A 324 -31.58 -18.52 20.28
N LEU A 325 -31.91 -17.27 20.58
CA LEU A 325 -31.71 -16.15 19.66
C LEU A 325 -30.28 -15.63 19.85
N LEU A 326 -29.56 -15.48 18.75
CA LEU A 326 -28.19 -14.99 18.69
C LEU A 326 -28.20 -13.64 17.98
N ILE A 327 -27.57 -12.65 18.60
CA ILE A 327 -27.36 -11.32 18.02
C ILE A 327 -25.85 -11.11 17.99
N GLY A 328 -25.32 -10.87 16.79
CA GLY A 328 -23.90 -10.61 16.57
C GLY A 328 -23.69 -9.20 16.03
N ILE A 329 -22.60 -8.57 16.45
CA ILE A 329 -22.11 -7.32 15.90
C ILE A 329 -20.64 -7.52 15.56
N ARG A 330 -20.27 -7.14 14.35
CA ARG A 330 -18.88 -7.06 13.91
C ARG A 330 -18.62 -5.65 13.39
N PRO A 331 -17.74 -4.88 14.05
CA PRO A 331 -17.51 -3.51 13.64
C PRO A 331 -16.56 -3.40 12.44
N VAL A 332 -15.65 -4.37 12.25
CA VAL A 332 -14.62 -4.29 11.21
C VAL A 332 -14.19 -5.68 10.73
N PHE A 333 -13.66 -5.71 9.50
CA PHE A 333 -13.06 -6.87 8.83
C PHE A 333 -14.02 -8.03 8.54
N HIS A 334 -13.48 -9.09 7.96
CA HIS A 334 -14.23 -10.26 7.50
C HIS A 334 -13.98 -11.51 8.34
N ASP A 335 -14.91 -12.47 8.24
CA ASP A 335 -14.76 -13.83 8.78
C ASP A 335 -14.65 -14.91 7.69
N LEU A 336 -14.45 -16.16 8.12
CA LEU A 336 -14.36 -17.32 7.23
C LEU A 336 -15.73 -17.78 6.68
N SER A 337 -16.84 -17.22 7.16
CA SER A 337 -18.19 -17.51 6.66
C SER A 337 -18.58 -16.58 5.49
N GLU A 338 -17.78 -15.56 5.24
CA GLU A 338 -17.98 -14.55 4.21
C GLU A 338 -17.14 -14.84 2.95
N ASP A 339 -17.55 -14.22 1.85
CA ASP A 339 -16.81 -14.26 0.60
C ASP A 339 -15.47 -13.52 0.76
N ASP A 340 -14.37 -14.15 0.34
CA ASP A 340 -13.02 -13.60 0.49
C ASP A 340 -12.63 -12.61 -0.62
N THR A 341 -13.59 -12.19 -1.45
CA THR A 341 -13.44 -11.13 -2.44
C THR A 341 -12.87 -9.85 -1.81
N GLY A 342 -11.75 -9.35 -2.35
CA GLY A 342 -11.07 -8.16 -1.87
C GLY A 342 -10.24 -8.37 -0.60
N HIS A 343 -10.23 -9.60 -0.06
CA HIS A 343 -9.51 -9.97 1.15
C HIS A 343 -8.45 -11.06 0.89
N LEU A 344 -7.60 -11.28 1.89
CA LEU A 344 -6.62 -12.37 1.81
C LEU A 344 -7.37 -13.70 2.04
N SER A 345 -7.30 -14.62 1.07
CA SER A 345 -7.97 -15.91 1.19
C SER A 345 -7.60 -16.66 2.47
N GLY A 346 -8.62 -17.14 3.20
CA GLY A 346 -8.47 -17.84 4.48
C GLY A 346 -8.07 -16.94 5.65
N ALA A 347 -8.14 -15.61 5.50
CA ALA A 347 -7.97 -14.67 6.60
C ALA A 347 -9.25 -14.54 7.43
N GLN A 348 -9.11 -14.17 8.70
CA GLN A 348 -10.21 -13.78 9.57
C GLN A 348 -9.65 -12.98 10.74
N ILE A 349 -10.44 -12.04 11.24
CA ILE A 349 -10.21 -11.37 12.52
C ILE A 349 -11.49 -11.48 13.33
N GLU A 350 -11.41 -12.16 14.48
CA GLU A 350 -12.49 -12.23 15.47
C GLU A 350 -12.20 -11.30 16.66
N PHE A 351 -13.27 -10.78 17.26
CA PHE A 351 -13.24 -9.87 18.39
C PHE A 351 -14.01 -10.44 19.58
#